data_AF-A0A963CSF2-F1
#
_entry.id   AF-A0A963CSF2-F1
#
_cell.length_a   1.000
_cell.length_b   1.000
_cell.length_c   1.000
_cell.angle_alpha   90.00
_cell.angle_beta   90.00
_cell.angle_gamma   90.00
#
_symmetry.space_group_name_H-M   'P 1'
#
loop_
_entity.id
_entity.type
_entity.pdbx_description
1 polymer ?
#
loop_
_entity_poly.entity_id
_entity_poly.type
_entity_poly.pdbx_seq_one_letter_code
_entity_poly.pdbx_strand_id
1 'polypeptide(L)'
;YDVVKLIPIGEEVELAYLRDGKKHTARAKAMRNPDKGVVSRPIIDEREYLEAFGMIIQELSFDIIEAMHQIDANIQLEMLKTIDNEQPSLVVTHIRQGSQADKMGWSAGELIATANEIEIHTLNGLKEVMNQSTCSALLLECNNGRIGYFQVE
;
A
#
# COMPACT_ATOMS: atom_id res chain seq x y z
N TYR A 1 6.09 -19.69 23.20
CA TYR A 1 7.14 -18.70 23.54
C TYR A 1 8.11 -18.65 22.40
N ASP A 2 8.26 -17.48 21.78
CA ASP A 2 9.11 -17.28 20.61
C ASP A 2 10.51 -16.87 21.08
N VAL A 3 11.46 -17.81 21.02
CA VAL A 3 12.84 -17.61 21.50
C VAL A 3 13.56 -16.49 20.75
N VAL A 4 13.11 -16.15 19.53
CA VAL A 4 13.66 -15.05 18.73
C VAL A 4 13.40 -13.70 19.41
N LYS A 5 12.30 -13.56 20.15
CA LYS A 5 11.95 -12.33 20.88
C LYS A 5 12.84 -12.06 22.10
N LEU A 6 13.65 -13.03 22.52
CA LEU A 6 14.59 -12.88 23.64
C LEU A 6 15.97 -12.37 23.20
N ILE A 7 16.21 -12.28 21.90
CA ILE A 7 17.50 -11.88 21.34
C ILE A 7 17.57 -10.34 21.30
N PRO A 8 18.58 -9.71 21.93
CA PRO A 8 18.74 -8.27 21.87
C PRO A 8 19.02 -7.78 20.43
N ILE A 9 18.45 -6.63 20.07
CA ILE A 9 18.73 -5.97 18.79
C ILE A 9 20.22 -5.60 18.74
N GLY A 10 20.86 -5.90 17.61
CA GLY A 10 22.27 -5.62 17.33
C GLY A 10 23.21 -6.80 17.58
N GLU A 11 22.78 -7.81 18.33
CA GLU A 11 23.57 -9.03 18.60
C GLU A 11 23.75 -9.88 17.35
N GLU A 12 24.91 -10.50 17.21
CA GLU A 12 25.15 -11.46 16.13
C GLU A 12 24.56 -12.83 16.52
N VAL A 13 23.69 -13.36 15.65
CA VAL A 13 23.05 -14.66 15.82
C VAL A 13 23.57 -15.65 14.80
N GLU A 14 23.79 -16.89 15.24
CA GLU A 14 24.12 -18.01 14.36
C GLU A 14 22.87 -18.86 14.11
N LEU A 15 22.51 -19.03 12.84
CA LEU A 15 21.40 -19.86 12.39
C LEU A 15 21.96 -21.14 11.74
N ALA A 16 21.76 -22.28 12.39
CA ALA A 16 22.04 -23.58 11.81
C ALA A 16 20.80 -24.09 11.05
N TYR A 17 20.95 -24.48 9.78
CA TYR A 17 19.85 -24.96 8.94
C TYR A 17 20.25 -26.18 8.10
N LEU A 18 19.25 -26.95 7.66
CA LEU A 18 19.44 -28.10 6.77
C LEU A 18 18.89 -27.75 5.38
N ARG A 19 19.71 -27.90 4.33
CA ARG A 19 19.28 -27.74 2.94
C ARG A 19 19.97 -28.81 2.10
N ASP A 20 19.19 -29.51 1.27
CA ASP A 20 19.64 -30.64 0.45
C ASP A 20 20.36 -31.75 1.24
N GLY A 21 19.83 -32.06 2.43
CA GLY A 21 20.39 -33.08 3.33
C GLY A 21 21.72 -32.70 3.98
N LYS A 22 22.24 -31.48 3.75
CA LYS A 22 23.49 -30.98 4.34
C LYS A 22 23.20 -29.90 5.39
N LYS A 23 23.98 -29.92 6.47
CA LYS A 23 23.93 -28.88 7.52
C LYS A 23 24.74 -27.67 7.06
N HIS A 24 24.18 -26.49 7.26
CA HIS A 24 24.78 -25.20 6.96
C HIS A 24 24.63 -24.29 8.17
N THR A 25 25.47 -23.26 8.23
CA THR A 25 25.38 -22.19 9.22
C THR A 25 25.41 -20.83 8.52
N ALA A 26 24.57 -19.91 8.97
CA ALA A 26 24.56 -18.52 8.56
C ALA A 26 24.66 -17.63 9.81
N ARG A 27 25.24 -16.44 9.66
CA ARG A 27 25.29 -15.42 10.72
C ARG A 27 24.59 -14.16 10.25
N ALA A 28 23.85 -13.53 11.16
CA ALA A 28 23.16 -12.28 10.90
C ALA A 28 23.12 -11.43 12.17
N LYS A 29 22.95 -10.13 12.04
CA LYS A 29 22.63 -9.27 13.18
C LYS A 29 21.13 -9.32 13.46
N ALA A 30 20.75 -9.51 14.71
CA ALA A 30 19.38 -9.35 15.16
C ALA A 30 18.96 -7.90 14.93
N MET A 31 17.84 -7.69 14.25
CA MET A 31 17.31 -6.37 13.98
C MET A 31 15.82 -6.32 14.30
N ARG A 32 15.31 -5.10 14.55
CA ARG A 32 13.86 -4.89 14.62
C ARG A 32 13.26 -5.35 13.29
N ASN A 33 12.08 -5.95 13.33
CA ASN A 33 11.30 -6.17 12.12
C ASN A 33 11.18 -4.83 11.39
N PRO A 34 11.64 -4.69 10.13
CA PRO A 34 11.58 -3.41 9.43
C PRO A 34 10.16 -2.87 9.45
N ASP A 35 10.04 -1.54 9.52
CA ASP A 35 8.74 -0.90 9.38
C ASP A 35 8.20 -1.26 8.00
N LYS A 36 7.03 -1.90 7.97
CA LYS A 36 6.36 -2.29 6.73
C LYS A 36 5.50 -1.13 6.23
N GLY A 37 5.29 -1.08 4.92
CA GLY A 37 4.46 -0.06 4.28
C GLY A 37 2.99 -0.09 4.73
N VAL A 38 2.50 -1.25 5.18
CA VAL A 38 1.14 -1.42 5.71
C VAL A 38 1.18 -1.45 7.24
N VAL A 39 0.51 -0.48 7.86
CA VAL A 39 0.39 -0.34 9.32
C VAL A 39 -1.07 -0.35 9.75
N SER A 40 -1.35 -0.66 11.02
CA SER A 40 -2.71 -0.52 11.56
C SER A 40 -2.95 0.92 12.00
N ARG A 41 -4.11 1.47 11.62
CA ARG A 41 -4.60 2.79 12.00
C ARG A 41 -6.06 2.66 12.45
N PRO A 42 -6.34 2.12 13.65
CA PRO A 42 -7.70 1.79 14.06
C PRO A 42 -8.54 3.03 14.41
N ILE A 43 -7.90 4.16 14.73
CA ILE A 43 -8.58 5.41 15.11
C ILE A 43 -9.00 6.14 13.84
N ILE A 44 -10.31 6.29 13.63
CA ILE A 44 -10.89 6.86 12.40
C ILE A 44 -10.43 8.31 12.19
N ASP A 45 -10.46 9.13 13.24
CA ASP A 45 -10.14 10.56 13.17
C ASP A 45 -8.67 10.84 12.82
N GLU A 46 -7.79 9.85 13.01
CA GLU A 46 -6.36 9.93 12.66
C GLU A 46 -6.08 9.45 11.22
N ARG A 47 -7.10 8.96 10.49
CA ARG A 47 -6.92 8.46 9.12
C ARG A 47 -6.91 9.62 8.14
N GLU A 48 -5.74 9.95 7.64
CA GLU A 48 -5.61 10.84 6.50
C GLU A 48 -6.25 10.24 5.24
N TYR A 49 -6.86 11.11 4.45
CA TYR A 49 -7.39 10.77 3.14
C TYR A 49 -7.24 11.96 2.20
N LEU A 50 -7.33 11.67 0.91
CA LEU A 50 -7.42 12.66 -0.16
C LEU A 50 -8.72 12.43 -0.92
N GLU A 51 -9.56 13.46 -1.02
CA GLU A 51 -10.70 13.45 -1.94
C GLU A 51 -10.25 14.07 -3.28
N ALA A 52 -10.26 13.27 -4.35
CA ALA A 52 -9.86 13.71 -5.68
C ALA A 52 -10.63 12.95 -6.76
N PHE A 53 -11.12 13.66 -7.78
CA PHE A 53 -11.83 13.08 -8.95
C PHE A 53 -13.08 12.22 -8.61
N GLY A 54 -13.62 12.41 -7.41
CA GLY A 54 -14.70 11.62 -6.83
C GLY A 54 -14.26 10.31 -6.19
N MET A 55 -12.96 10.14 -5.93
CA MET A 55 -12.39 9.04 -5.14
C MET A 55 -12.05 9.54 -3.73
N ILE A 56 -12.19 8.65 -2.75
CA ILE A 56 -11.49 8.78 -1.47
C ILE A 56 -10.26 7.88 -1.56
N ILE A 57 -9.08 8.48 -1.47
CA ILE A 57 -7.78 7.81 -1.56
C ILE A 57 -7.13 7.84 -0.18
N GLN A 58 -6.63 6.68 0.27
CA GLN A 58 -6.01 6.52 1.59
C GLN A 58 -4.74 5.70 1.48
N GLU A 59 -3.85 5.81 2.48
CA GLU A 59 -2.77 4.85 2.64
C GLU A 59 -3.33 3.51 3.12
N LEU A 60 -2.87 2.43 2.50
CA LEU A 60 -3.30 1.08 2.82
C LEU A 60 -2.93 0.74 4.27
N SER A 61 -3.92 0.29 5.01
CA SER A 61 -3.78 -0.15 6.40
C SER A 61 -4.45 -1.50 6.60
N PHE A 62 -4.07 -2.23 7.65
CA PHE A 62 -4.74 -3.49 7.98
C PHE A 62 -6.24 -3.32 8.16
N ASP A 63 -6.67 -2.20 8.73
CA ASP A 63 -8.07 -1.88 8.92
C ASP A 63 -8.83 -1.72 7.59
N ILE A 64 -8.19 -1.15 6.57
CA ILE A 64 -8.76 -1.03 5.23
C ILE A 64 -8.82 -2.40 4.54
N ILE A 65 -7.74 -3.21 4.65
CA ILE A 65 -7.72 -4.56 4.08
C ILE A 65 -8.88 -5.41 4.62
N GLU A 66 -9.10 -5.36 5.94
CA GLU A 66 -10.20 -6.08 6.58
C GLU A 66 -11.58 -5.52 6.19
N ALA A 67 -11.71 -4.20 6.03
CA ALA A 67 -12.94 -3.60 5.53
C ALA A 67 -13.25 -4.03 4.08
N MET A 68 -12.23 -4.15 3.23
CA MET A 68 -12.38 -4.54 1.82
C MET A 68 -12.80 -6.00 1.65
N HIS A 69 -12.45 -6.88 2.60
CA HIS A 69 -12.93 -8.26 2.63
C HIS A 69 -14.46 -8.36 2.60
N GLN A 70 -15.16 -7.41 3.24
CA GLN A 70 -16.62 -7.38 3.28
C GLN A 70 -17.26 -6.95 1.94
N ILE A 71 -16.46 -6.36 1.05
CA ILE A 71 -16.89 -5.90 -0.28
C ILE A 71 -16.57 -6.98 -1.32
N ASP A 72 -15.30 -7.39 -1.40
CA ASP A 72 -14.83 -8.43 -2.32
C ASP A 72 -13.56 -9.10 -1.77
N ALA A 73 -13.61 -10.43 -1.62
CA ALA A 73 -12.48 -11.22 -1.14
C ALA A 73 -11.28 -11.17 -2.10
N ASN A 74 -11.48 -11.01 -3.41
CA ASN A 74 -10.39 -10.94 -4.37
C ASN A 74 -9.61 -9.63 -4.25
N ILE A 75 -10.30 -8.53 -3.96
CA ILE A 75 -9.68 -7.23 -3.68
C ILE A 75 -8.75 -7.35 -2.46
N GLN A 76 -9.22 -8.02 -1.40
CA GLN A 76 -8.38 -8.28 -0.22
C GLN A 76 -7.13 -9.07 -0.60
N LEU A 77 -7.26 -10.14 -1.41
CA LEU A 77 -6.12 -10.96 -1.82
C LEU A 77 -5.06 -10.14 -2.57
N GLU A 78 -5.46 -9.21 -3.45
CA GLU A 78 -4.52 -8.31 -4.13
C GLU A 78 -3.79 -7.39 -3.14
N MET A 79 -4.49 -6.87 -2.13
CA MET A 79 -3.86 -6.04 -1.08
C MET A 79 -2.91 -6.83 -0.19
N LEU A 80 -3.22 -8.10 0.10
CA LEU A 80 -2.34 -8.94 0.92
C LEU A 80 -0.97 -9.15 0.25
N LYS A 81 -0.90 -9.12 -1.09
CA LYS A 81 0.36 -9.24 -1.83
C LYS A 81 1.32 -8.06 -1.60
N THR A 82 0.82 -6.90 -1.15
CA THR A 82 1.63 -5.70 -0.92
C THR A 82 2.02 -5.50 0.55
N ILE A 83 1.57 -6.36 1.48
CA ILE A 83 1.82 -6.22 2.93
C ILE A 83 3.31 -6.23 3.28
N ASP A 84 4.10 -7.01 2.55
CA ASP A 84 5.54 -7.14 2.81
C ASP A 84 6.38 -6.05 2.13
N ASN A 85 5.75 -5.11 1.41
CA ASN A 85 6.46 -3.98 0.81
C ASN A 85 6.95 -3.02 1.90
N GLU A 86 8.16 -2.48 1.71
CA GLU A 86 8.73 -1.47 2.62
C GLU A 86 8.01 -0.13 2.48
N GLN A 87 7.61 0.23 1.26
CA GLN A 87 6.93 1.49 0.98
C GLN A 87 5.41 1.35 1.16
N PRO A 88 4.73 2.37 1.69
CA PRO A 88 3.27 2.38 1.75
C PRO A 88 2.65 2.31 0.35
N SER A 89 1.38 1.92 0.29
CA SER A 89 0.60 1.86 -0.94
C SER A 89 -0.65 2.70 -0.79
N LEU A 90 -1.11 3.32 -1.87
CA LEU A 90 -2.36 4.06 -1.89
C LEU A 90 -3.50 3.20 -2.40
N VAL A 91 -4.67 3.34 -1.78
CA VAL A 91 -5.88 2.58 -2.11
C VAL A 91 -7.08 3.51 -2.26
N VAL A 92 -7.91 3.25 -3.27
CA VAL A 92 -9.21 3.88 -3.42
C VAL A 92 -10.22 3.18 -2.51
N THR A 93 -10.72 3.85 -1.49
CA THR A 93 -11.66 3.24 -0.52
C THR A 93 -13.12 3.53 -0.84
N HIS A 94 -13.39 4.58 -1.62
CA HIS A 94 -14.74 4.95 -2.03
C HIS A 94 -14.73 5.68 -3.37
N ILE A 95 -15.82 5.52 -4.14
CA ILE A 95 -16.07 6.26 -5.38
C ILE A 95 -17.48 6.85 -5.34
N ARG A 96 -17.55 8.16 -5.55
CA ARG A 96 -18.79 8.92 -5.64
C ARG A 96 -19.46 8.66 -6.99
N GLN A 97 -20.72 8.25 -6.97
CA GLN A 97 -21.51 8.04 -8.18
C GLN A 97 -21.60 9.33 -9.04
N GLY A 98 -21.51 9.18 -10.36
CA GLY A 98 -21.52 10.27 -11.34
C GLY A 98 -20.21 11.05 -11.47
N SER A 99 -19.19 10.72 -10.68
CA SER A 99 -17.87 11.35 -10.73
C SER A 99 -17.05 10.97 -11.97
N GLN A 100 -15.88 11.60 -12.14
CA GLN A 100 -14.95 11.22 -13.21
C GLN A 100 -14.50 9.75 -13.06
N ALA A 101 -14.13 9.35 -11.84
CA ALA A 101 -13.73 7.97 -11.54
C ALA A 101 -14.84 6.95 -11.82
N ASP A 102 -16.08 7.24 -11.39
CA ASP A 102 -17.24 6.40 -11.67
C ASP A 102 -17.48 6.22 -13.17
N LYS A 103 -17.44 7.32 -13.94
CA LYS A 103 -17.59 7.31 -15.40
C LYS A 103 -16.50 6.52 -16.12
N MET A 104 -15.31 6.45 -15.53
CA MET A 104 -14.18 5.66 -16.04
C MET A 104 -14.22 4.19 -15.58
N GLY A 105 -15.24 3.79 -14.83
CA GLY A 105 -15.40 2.41 -14.36
C GLY A 105 -14.40 2.02 -13.27
N TRP A 106 -13.84 3.00 -12.55
CA TRP A 106 -13.02 2.73 -11.37
C TRP A 106 -13.90 2.12 -10.27
N SER A 107 -13.27 1.35 -9.37
CA SER A 107 -13.94 0.71 -8.23
C SER A 107 -13.18 0.98 -6.93
N ALA A 108 -13.87 0.85 -5.80
CA ALA A 108 -13.17 0.73 -4.52
C ALA A 108 -12.25 -0.51 -4.55
N GLY A 109 -11.14 -0.44 -3.84
CA GLY A 109 -10.13 -1.50 -3.78
C GLY A 109 -8.97 -1.35 -4.76
N GLU A 110 -9.03 -0.39 -5.68
CA GLU A 110 -7.93 -0.12 -6.61
C GLU A 110 -6.69 0.39 -5.87
N LEU A 111 -5.54 -0.24 -6.12
CA LEU A 111 -4.26 0.14 -5.56
C LEU A 111 -3.50 1.02 -6.56
N ILE A 112 -3.32 2.30 -6.23
CA ILE A 112 -2.63 3.26 -7.09
C ILE A 112 -1.13 3.01 -7.00
N ALA A 113 -0.50 2.82 -8.17
CA ALA A 113 0.92 2.53 -8.32
C ALA A 113 1.68 3.78 -8.77
N THR A 114 1.18 4.45 -9.81
CA THR A 114 1.85 5.61 -10.42
C THR A 114 0.89 6.76 -10.67
N ALA A 115 1.45 7.97 -10.67
CA ALA A 115 0.80 9.18 -11.14
C ALA A 115 1.73 9.88 -12.15
N ASN A 116 1.27 10.12 -13.38
CA ASN A 116 2.07 10.64 -14.49
C ASN A 116 3.42 9.90 -14.65
N GLU A 117 3.39 8.56 -14.62
CA GLU A 117 4.57 7.68 -14.73
C GLU A 117 5.56 7.77 -13.55
N ILE A 118 5.22 8.50 -12.49
CA ILE A 118 6.01 8.59 -11.25
C ILE A 118 5.41 7.61 -10.24
N GLU A 119 6.23 6.75 -9.63
CA GLU A 119 5.79 5.86 -8.54
C GLU A 119 5.34 6.67 -7.32
N ILE A 120 4.16 6.32 -6.78
CA ILE A 120 3.56 7.03 -5.65
C ILE A 120 3.23 6.07 -4.52
N HIS A 121 3.75 6.39 -3.34
CA HIS A 121 3.57 5.60 -2.12
C HIS A 121 2.79 6.33 -1.02
N THR A 122 2.69 7.65 -1.07
CA THR A 122 2.12 8.47 0.01
C THR A 122 1.11 9.48 -0.52
N LEU A 123 0.18 9.90 0.34
CA LEU A 123 -0.80 10.92 -0.02
C LEU A 123 -0.14 12.26 -0.38
N ASN A 124 0.96 12.60 0.30
CA ASN A 124 1.71 13.82 0.01
C ASN A 124 2.39 13.76 -1.36
N GLY A 125 3.02 12.62 -1.71
CA GLY A 125 3.58 12.43 -3.05
C GLY A 125 2.52 12.56 -4.15
N LEU A 126 1.33 12.00 -3.93
CA LEU A 126 0.21 12.15 -4.87
C LEU A 126 -0.22 13.63 -5.01
N LYS A 127 -0.37 14.33 -3.90
CA LYS A 127 -0.73 15.77 -3.88
C LYS A 127 0.31 16.61 -4.61
N GLU A 128 1.60 16.31 -4.44
CA GLU A 128 2.69 17.02 -5.12
C GLU A 128 2.59 16.85 -6.64
N VAL A 129 2.38 15.63 -7.14
CA VAL A 129 2.22 15.38 -8.58
C VAL A 129 0.96 16.08 -9.11
N MET A 130 -0.14 16.06 -8.35
CA MET A 130 -1.36 16.80 -8.72
C MET A 130 -1.11 18.31 -8.84
N ASN A 131 -0.41 18.90 -7.86
CA ASN A 131 -0.11 20.33 -7.85
C ASN A 131 0.86 20.76 -8.95
N GLN A 132 1.78 19.87 -9.36
CA GLN A 132 2.69 20.13 -10.48
C GLN A 132 1.99 20.03 -11.84
N SER A 133 0.86 19.33 -11.92
CA SER A 133 0.07 19.11 -13.13
C SER A 133 -0.83 20.30 -13.50
N THR A 134 -0.32 21.52 -13.33
CA THR A 134 -1.06 22.81 -13.33
C THR A 134 -1.88 23.16 -14.59
N CYS A 135 -1.95 22.31 -15.62
CA CYS A 135 -2.81 22.52 -16.80
C CYS A 135 -3.09 21.24 -17.61
N SER A 136 -2.84 20.05 -17.06
CA SER A 136 -2.93 18.79 -17.80
C SER A 136 -3.67 17.73 -17.01
N ALA A 137 -4.32 16.81 -17.72
CA ALA A 137 -4.92 15.63 -17.11
C ALA A 137 -3.88 14.87 -16.29
N LEU A 138 -4.28 14.33 -15.14
CA LEU A 138 -3.50 13.43 -14.31
C LEU A 138 -3.72 12.00 -14.78
N LEU A 139 -2.64 11.33 -15.17
CA LEU A 139 -2.63 9.91 -15.46
C LEU A 139 -2.42 9.15 -14.16
N LEU A 140 -3.34 8.27 -13.77
CA LEU A 140 -3.15 7.32 -12.67
C LEU A 140 -3.14 5.89 -13.22
N GLU A 141 -2.21 5.08 -12.73
CA GLU A 141 -2.13 3.65 -13.01
C GLU A 141 -2.21 2.86 -11.71
N CYS A 142 -2.94 1.75 -11.73
CA CYS A 142 -3.10 0.84 -10.61
C CYS A 142 -2.25 -0.43 -10.78
N ASN A 143 -1.97 -1.13 -9.68
CA ASN A 143 -1.18 -2.36 -9.69
C ASN A 143 -1.75 -3.48 -10.57
N ASN A 144 -3.05 -3.47 -10.84
CA ASN A 144 -3.71 -4.43 -11.73
C ASN A 144 -3.68 -4.01 -13.22
N GLY A 145 -2.99 -2.92 -13.55
CA GLY A 145 -2.89 -2.36 -14.91
C GLY A 145 -4.06 -1.47 -15.32
N ARG A 146 -4.99 -1.14 -14.40
CA ARG A 146 -6.04 -0.15 -14.67
C ARG A 146 -5.44 1.25 -14.79
N ILE A 147 -5.83 1.97 -15.84
CA ILE A 147 -5.34 3.32 -16.15
C ILE A 147 -6.52 4.29 -16.19
N GLY A 148 -6.35 5.50 -15.66
CA GLY A 148 -7.34 6.57 -15.69
C GLY A 148 -6.70 7.94 -15.99
N TYR A 149 -7.36 8.74 -16.83
CA TYR A 149 -6.93 10.10 -17.18
C TYR A 149 -7.91 11.11 -16.60
N PHE A 150 -7.52 11.79 -15.53
CA PHE A 150 -8.40 12.66 -14.76
C PHE A 150 -8.15 14.13 -15.05
N GLN A 151 -9.21 14.90 -15.32
CA GLN A 151 -9.07 16.35 -15.50
C GLN A 151 -8.88 17.02 -14.15
N VAL A 152 -7.79 17.78 -14.01
CA VAL A 152 -7.47 18.62 -12.85
C VAL A 152 -8.17 19.97 -13.07
N GLU A 153 -9.12 20.32 -12.20
CA GLU A 153 -9.82 21.62 -12.22
C GLU A 153 -9.03 22.71 -11.49
#